data_AF-H8ZCR6-F1
#
_entry.id   AF-H8ZCR6-F1
#
_cell.length_a   1.000
_cell.length_b   1.000
_cell.length_c   1.000
_cell.angle_alpha   90.00
_cell.angle_beta   90.00
_cell.angle_gamma   90.00
#
_symmetry.space_group_name_H-M   'P 1'
#
loop_
_entity.id
_entity.type
_entity.pdbx_description
1 polymer ?
#
loop_
_entity_poly.entity_id
_entity_poly.type
_entity_poly.pdbx_seq_one_letter_code
_entity_poly.pdbx_strand_id
1 'polypeptide(L)'
;MISRLLLSLVIMQSILARIDLEDIKTVHETFVGEKQDVVINPRGPLNLLRGYIGNRNGCMYNKRFYSPEIDTDYALSKKGLSSIGEQEYNFKRKPVNDRVHKDMDTKTPEGKYLSMYHAQLIKMFPSADGDLSIEAGRSNALTNFLRADHVKKDAKYILAALLLLSEGVDIKIAVDYKGKKNNLVIKSKTCKEKEFVNVVMHTAGIDPVTNEHSDSIYQSEAAGVVKFYMQCKDNSLLKKGGEFAMPATREEFKSGKFLNNAAFLIQTYIYEFIDTAEDYKDFVEAAHELMVDQIAEKENPEQTKKKGKKGRIFDELFIAKEALGENKKYIESFCGLIQAKNGSTNFPFLDFSQLPKYTRVPRCKLDKSGFEKEQALYYSNCVETALLGLFCCLAY
;
A
#
# COMPACT_ATOMS: atom_id res chain seq x y z
N MET A 1 22.84 15.01 -26.45
CA MET A 1 22.76 15.16 -24.97
C MET A 1 21.32 15.04 -24.48
N ILE A 2 20.36 15.74 -25.09
CA ILE A 2 18.93 15.68 -24.75
C ILE A 2 18.33 14.26 -24.92
N SER A 3 18.61 13.54 -26.01
CA SER A 3 18.07 12.17 -26.19
C SER A 3 18.57 11.16 -25.15
N ARG A 4 19.81 11.29 -24.66
CA ARG A 4 20.35 10.45 -23.58
C ARG A 4 19.65 10.72 -22.26
N LEU A 5 19.39 12.00 -21.96
CA LEU A 5 18.68 12.42 -20.75
C LEU A 5 17.23 11.91 -20.76
N LEU A 6 16.57 11.96 -21.93
CA LEU A 6 15.23 11.43 -22.14
C LEU A 6 15.18 9.89 -22.06
N LEU A 7 16.15 9.19 -22.65
CA LEU A 7 16.28 7.74 -22.47
C LEU A 7 16.48 7.37 -21.00
N SER A 8 17.31 8.12 -20.26
CA SER A 8 17.48 7.93 -18.83
C SER A 8 16.20 8.17 -18.03
N LEU A 9 15.38 9.16 -18.42
CA LEU A 9 14.07 9.41 -17.80
C LEU A 9 13.08 8.28 -18.09
N VAL A 10 13.02 7.78 -19.33
CA VAL A 10 12.19 6.63 -19.71
C VAL A 10 12.63 5.37 -18.95
N ILE A 11 13.95 5.12 -18.85
CA ILE A 11 14.50 4.00 -18.08
C ILE A 11 14.16 4.14 -16.59
N MET A 12 14.31 5.34 -16.00
CA MET A 12 13.91 5.57 -14.60
C MET A 12 12.42 5.35 -14.39
N GLN A 13 11.56 5.75 -15.31
CA GLN A 13 10.12 5.49 -15.23
C GLN A 13 9.79 4.00 -15.35
N SER A 14 10.50 3.26 -16.20
CA SER A 14 10.32 1.80 -16.29
C SER A 14 10.81 1.06 -15.04
N ILE A 15 11.79 1.60 -14.30
CA ILE A 15 12.28 1.04 -13.05
C ILE A 15 11.37 1.40 -11.86
N LEU A 16 10.66 2.52 -11.94
CA LEU A 16 9.75 3.03 -10.89
C LEU A 16 8.26 2.76 -11.22
N ALA A 17 8.00 1.85 -12.15
CA ALA A 17 6.65 1.48 -12.56
C ALA A 17 6.04 0.46 -11.58
N ARG A 18 4.72 0.42 -11.47
CA ARG A 18 4.03 -0.65 -10.73
C ARG A 18 4.27 -1.98 -11.43
N ILE A 19 4.19 -3.05 -10.64
CA ILE A 19 4.05 -4.44 -11.12
C ILE A 19 3.05 -4.48 -12.28
N ASP A 20 3.53 -4.93 -13.44
CA ASP A 20 2.73 -5.02 -14.65
C ASP A 20 1.92 -6.34 -14.70
N LEU A 21 1.16 -6.56 -15.78
CA LEU A 21 0.35 -7.78 -15.91
C LEU A 21 1.16 -9.07 -16.07
N GLU A 22 2.35 -8.99 -16.69
CA GLU A 22 3.22 -10.16 -16.86
C GLU A 22 3.91 -10.51 -15.54
N ASP A 23 4.30 -9.49 -14.76
CA ASP A 23 4.78 -9.68 -13.40
C ASP A 23 3.70 -10.30 -12.50
N ILE A 24 2.45 -9.80 -12.58
CA ILE A 24 1.31 -10.38 -11.85
C ILE A 24 1.13 -11.86 -12.19
N LYS A 25 1.22 -12.21 -13.48
CA LYS A 25 1.11 -13.60 -13.94
C LYS A 25 2.25 -14.45 -13.38
N THR A 26 3.48 -13.95 -13.46
CA THR A 26 4.69 -14.62 -12.96
C THR A 26 4.59 -14.89 -11.46
N VAL A 27 4.15 -13.91 -10.67
CA VAL A 27 3.97 -14.04 -9.23
C VAL A 27 2.92 -15.10 -8.87
N HIS A 28 1.78 -15.15 -9.57
CA HIS A 28 0.73 -16.14 -9.31
C HIS A 28 1.14 -17.58 -9.59
N GLU A 29 2.12 -17.78 -10.47
CA GLU A 29 2.65 -19.10 -10.84
C GLU A 29 3.84 -19.52 -9.97
N THR A 30 4.29 -18.66 -9.05
CA THR A 30 5.44 -18.94 -8.18
C THR A 30 5.03 -19.89 -7.04
N PHE A 31 5.83 -20.94 -6.85
CA PHE A 31 5.69 -21.86 -5.71
C PHE A 31 6.26 -21.22 -4.45
N VAL A 32 5.58 -21.43 -3.33
CA VAL A 32 5.86 -20.77 -2.05
C VAL A 32 6.19 -21.81 -0.98
N GLY A 33 7.10 -21.43 -0.07
CA GLY A 33 7.48 -22.21 1.11
C GLY A 33 8.60 -23.22 0.86
N GLU A 34 9.18 -23.76 1.94
CA GLU A 34 10.32 -24.68 1.89
C GLU A 34 10.09 -25.91 0.98
N LYS A 35 8.86 -26.43 0.97
CA LYS A 35 8.47 -27.59 0.16
C LYS A 35 8.03 -27.22 -1.26
N GLN A 36 7.85 -25.94 -1.55
CA GLN A 36 7.32 -25.44 -2.81
C GLN A 36 6.04 -26.19 -3.22
N ASP A 37 5.14 -26.40 -2.27
CA ASP A 37 3.93 -27.22 -2.40
C ASP A 37 2.65 -26.41 -2.50
N VAL A 38 2.72 -25.09 -2.31
CA VAL A 38 1.59 -24.18 -2.43
C VAL A 38 1.88 -23.01 -3.38
N VAL A 39 0.81 -22.39 -3.88
CA VAL A 39 0.82 -21.17 -4.71
C VAL A 39 -0.22 -20.19 -4.15
N ILE A 40 -0.14 -18.94 -4.58
CA ILE A 40 -1.12 -17.90 -4.20
C ILE A 40 -2.53 -18.33 -4.61
N ASN A 41 -3.49 -18.24 -3.69
CA ASN A 41 -4.89 -18.40 -4.04
C ASN A 41 -5.37 -17.18 -4.85
N PRO A 42 -5.79 -17.31 -6.12
CA PRO A 42 -6.24 -16.17 -6.91
C PRO A 42 -7.55 -15.56 -6.39
N ARG A 43 -8.29 -16.26 -5.52
CA ARG A 43 -9.46 -15.70 -4.84
C ARG A 43 -9.09 -15.00 -3.53
N GLY A 44 -7.86 -15.17 -3.09
CA GLY A 44 -7.33 -14.72 -1.80
C GLY A 44 -6.92 -13.26 -1.73
N PRO A 45 -6.47 -12.82 -0.55
CA PRO A 45 -6.03 -11.45 -0.31
C PRO A 45 -4.59 -11.17 -0.77
N LEU A 46 -3.79 -12.21 -1.09
CA LEU A 46 -2.47 -12.08 -1.72
C LEU A 46 -2.54 -11.84 -3.24
N ASN A 47 -3.74 -11.92 -3.84
CA ASN A 47 -3.91 -11.72 -5.27
C ASN A 47 -3.69 -10.24 -5.67
N LEU A 48 -2.59 -10.01 -6.40
CA LEU A 48 -2.22 -8.71 -6.97
C LEU A 48 -3.26 -8.08 -7.90
N LEU A 49 -4.11 -8.88 -8.59
CA LEU A 49 -5.15 -8.35 -9.46
C LEU A 49 -6.13 -7.46 -8.70
N ARG A 50 -6.35 -7.68 -7.39
CA ARG A 50 -7.19 -6.79 -6.58
C ARG A 50 -6.62 -5.38 -6.53
N GLY A 51 -5.31 -5.26 -6.30
CA GLY A 51 -4.58 -3.99 -6.32
C GLY A 51 -4.62 -3.34 -7.70
N TYR A 52 -4.34 -4.12 -8.75
CA TYR A 52 -4.40 -3.66 -10.13
C TYR A 52 -5.78 -3.12 -10.51
N ILE A 53 -6.84 -3.89 -10.25
CA ILE A 53 -8.24 -3.50 -10.53
C ILE A 53 -8.62 -2.27 -9.70
N GLY A 54 -8.27 -2.24 -8.41
CA GLY A 54 -8.56 -1.11 -7.53
C GLY A 54 -7.89 0.19 -7.99
N ASN A 55 -6.64 0.09 -8.44
CA ASN A 55 -5.89 1.21 -9.01
C ASN A 55 -6.51 1.69 -10.34
N ARG A 56 -6.76 0.78 -11.29
CA ARG A 56 -7.34 1.12 -12.61
C ARG A 56 -8.74 1.73 -12.51
N ASN A 57 -9.54 1.34 -11.51
CA ASN A 57 -10.86 1.91 -11.28
C ASN A 57 -10.85 3.14 -10.36
N GLY A 58 -9.68 3.60 -9.90
CA GLY A 58 -9.57 4.76 -9.03
C GLY A 58 -10.23 4.56 -7.66
N CYS A 59 -10.37 3.32 -7.17
CA CYS A 59 -11.09 3.03 -5.93
C CYS A 59 -10.49 3.79 -4.74
N MET A 60 -9.16 3.75 -4.60
CA MET A 60 -8.47 4.46 -3.52
C MET A 60 -8.47 5.98 -3.72
N TYR A 61 -8.36 6.45 -4.97
CA TYR A 61 -8.48 7.88 -5.29
C TYR A 61 -9.84 8.41 -4.84
N ASN A 62 -10.92 7.73 -5.24
CA ASN A 62 -12.28 8.12 -4.88
C ASN A 62 -12.47 8.05 -3.36
N LYS A 63 -11.96 6.99 -2.72
CA LYS A 63 -12.04 6.86 -1.26
C LYS A 63 -11.28 7.98 -0.55
N ARG A 64 -10.09 8.38 -1.02
CA ARG A 64 -9.29 9.43 -0.38
C ARG A 64 -9.88 10.82 -0.56
N PHE A 65 -10.55 11.10 -1.67
CA PHE A 65 -10.93 12.47 -2.04
C PHE A 65 -12.44 12.78 -1.97
N TYR A 66 -13.29 11.75 -1.94
CA TYR A 66 -14.76 11.94 -1.93
C TYR A 66 -15.44 11.30 -0.71
N SER A 67 -14.68 10.82 0.27
CA SER A 67 -15.26 10.29 1.51
C SER A 67 -15.80 11.41 2.40
N PRO A 68 -17.06 11.32 2.89
CA PRO A 68 -17.62 12.30 3.81
C PRO A 68 -16.93 12.31 5.18
N GLU A 69 -16.22 11.24 5.55
CA GLU A 69 -15.45 11.15 6.78
C GLU A 69 -14.13 11.93 6.77
N ILE A 70 -13.82 12.63 5.65
CA ILE A 70 -12.64 13.47 5.48
C ILE A 70 -13.07 14.92 5.24
N ASP A 71 -12.67 15.80 6.14
CA ASP A 71 -12.73 17.24 5.96
C ASP A 71 -11.65 17.67 4.97
N THR A 72 -12.08 18.14 3.80
CA THR A 72 -11.17 18.67 2.77
C THR A 72 -10.77 20.10 3.10
N ASP A 73 -9.47 20.41 3.07
CA ASP A 73 -8.99 21.78 3.29
C ASP A 73 -9.09 22.59 2.00
N TYR A 74 -10.07 23.49 1.96
CA TYR A 74 -10.27 24.41 0.84
C TYR A 74 -10.70 25.80 1.32
N ALA A 75 -10.42 26.80 0.49
CA ALA A 75 -10.91 28.14 0.64
C ALA A 75 -11.62 28.56 -0.66
N LEU A 76 -12.84 29.06 -0.52
CA LEU A 76 -13.62 29.65 -1.60
C LEU A 76 -13.84 31.12 -1.27
N SER A 77 -13.45 32.03 -2.17
CA SER A 77 -13.66 33.46 -2.00
C SER A 77 -14.18 34.09 -3.29
N LYS A 78 -15.01 35.12 -3.18
CA LYS A 78 -15.50 35.86 -4.36
C LYS A 78 -14.35 36.67 -4.94
N LYS A 79 -14.16 36.58 -6.25
CA LYS A 79 -13.14 37.35 -6.97
C LYS A 79 -13.72 38.66 -7.52
N GLY A 80 -14.87 38.58 -8.19
CA GLY A 80 -15.53 39.72 -8.84
C GLY A 80 -16.49 39.24 -9.92
N LEU A 81 -17.05 40.15 -10.73
CA LEU A 81 -17.83 39.79 -11.91
C LEU A 81 -16.91 39.65 -13.12
N SER A 82 -17.17 38.65 -13.95
CA SER A 82 -16.53 38.48 -15.26
C SER A 82 -17.02 39.54 -16.25
N SER A 83 -16.40 39.60 -17.43
CA SER A 83 -16.81 40.53 -18.51
C SER A 83 -18.24 40.31 -19.02
N ILE A 84 -18.82 39.14 -18.76
CA ILE A 84 -20.21 38.78 -19.10
C ILE A 84 -21.17 38.87 -17.89
N GLY A 85 -20.71 39.45 -16.76
CA GLY A 85 -21.53 39.68 -15.58
C GLY A 85 -21.71 38.47 -14.66
N GLU A 86 -20.90 37.41 -14.84
CA GLU A 86 -20.97 36.22 -13.99
C GLU A 86 -20.05 36.36 -12.76
N GLN A 87 -20.51 35.90 -11.59
CA GLN A 87 -19.66 35.92 -10.40
C GLN A 87 -18.52 34.90 -10.52
N GLU A 88 -17.29 35.39 -10.57
CA GLU A 88 -16.07 34.59 -10.49
C GLU A 88 -15.70 34.31 -9.02
N TYR A 89 -15.17 33.11 -8.78
CA TYR A 89 -14.68 32.67 -7.48
C TYR A 89 -13.22 32.24 -7.58
N ASN A 90 -12.45 32.56 -6.53
CA ASN A 90 -11.15 31.96 -6.29
C ASN A 90 -11.36 30.69 -5.47
N PHE A 91 -10.94 29.56 -6.01
CA PHE A 91 -10.90 28.28 -5.31
C PHE A 91 -9.45 27.90 -5.03
N LYS A 92 -9.13 27.62 -3.77
CA LYS A 92 -7.81 27.15 -3.34
C LYS A 92 -7.94 25.91 -2.49
N ARG A 93 -7.32 24.81 -2.90
CA ARG A 93 -7.27 23.54 -2.17
C ARG A 93 -5.89 23.33 -1.55
N LYS A 94 -5.82 22.72 -0.37
CA LYS A 94 -4.56 22.35 0.29
C LYS A 94 -4.67 20.93 0.89
N PRO A 95 -4.63 19.88 0.06
CA PRO A 95 -4.95 18.52 0.51
C PRO A 95 -4.03 17.96 1.60
N VAL A 96 -2.82 18.51 1.74
CA VAL A 96 -1.90 18.22 2.85
C VAL A 96 -2.52 18.47 4.24
N ASN A 97 -3.50 19.37 4.32
CA ASN A 97 -4.18 19.73 5.55
C ASN A 97 -5.48 18.98 5.79
N ASP A 98 -5.89 18.06 4.90
CA ASP A 98 -7.10 17.25 5.06
C ASP A 98 -7.08 16.53 6.40
N ARG A 99 -8.24 16.45 7.06
CA ARG A 99 -8.37 15.82 8.38
C ARG A 99 -9.57 14.90 8.43
N VAL A 100 -9.59 14.06 9.44
CA VAL A 100 -10.77 13.27 9.77
C VAL A 100 -11.89 14.21 10.21
N HIS A 101 -13.10 13.97 9.72
CA HIS A 101 -14.29 14.75 10.07
C HIS A 101 -14.52 14.74 11.58
N LYS A 102 -14.66 15.93 12.18
CA LYS A 102 -14.70 16.09 13.64
C LYS A 102 -15.98 15.57 14.29
N ASP A 103 -17.11 15.68 13.61
CA ASP A 103 -18.43 15.40 14.20
C ASP A 103 -18.89 13.95 13.99
N MET A 104 -17.95 13.02 13.80
CA MET A 104 -18.27 11.59 13.75
C MET A 104 -18.74 11.07 15.12
N ASP A 105 -19.78 10.23 15.11
CA ASP A 105 -20.28 9.58 16.33
C ASP A 105 -19.33 8.46 16.81
N THR A 106 -18.23 8.88 17.42
CA THR A 106 -17.20 8.00 17.98
C THR A 106 -17.66 7.24 19.23
N LYS A 107 -18.91 7.43 19.68
CA LYS A 107 -19.50 6.63 20.76
C LYS A 107 -19.92 5.25 20.28
N THR A 108 -20.21 5.10 18.98
CA THR A 108 -20.51 3.80 18.36
C THR A 108 -19.22 3.05 17.98
N PRO A 109 -19.21 1.70 18.01
CA PRO A 109 -18.11 0.90 17.48
C PRO A 109 -17.77 1.25 16.02
N GLU A 110 -18.79 1.47 15.20
CA GLU A 110 -18.69 1.85 13.79
C GLU A 110 -18.01 3.21 13.62
N GLY A 111 -18.51 4.25 14.29
CA GLY A 111 -17.94 5.60 14.18
C GLY A 111 -16.52 5.69 14.74
N LYS A 112 -16.22 4.95 15.82
CA LYS A 112 -14.85 4.83 16.34
C LYS A 112 -13.92 4.19 15.31
N TYR A 113 -14.36 3.09 14.68
CA TYR A 113 -13.59 2.43 13.63
C TYR A 113 -13.37 3.35 12.43
N LEU A 114 -14.42 4.00 11.91
CA LEU A 114 -14.33 4.88 10.75
C LEU A 114 -13.42 6.08 11.01
N SER A 115 -13.47 6.67 12.19
CA SER A 115 -12.54 7.74 12.58
C SER A 115 -11.08 7.28 12.53
N MET A 116 -10.80 6.11 13.10
CA MET A 116 -9.45 5.52 13.07
C MET A 116 -9.01 5.12 11.66
N TYR A 117 -9.90 4.52 10.88
CA TYR A 117 -9.65 4.10 9.50
C TYR A 117 -9.28 5.31 8.64
N HIS A 118 -10.07 6.38 8.67
CA HIS A 118 -9.80 7.57 7.85
C HIS A 118 -8.55 8.32 8.30
N ALA A 119 -8.21 8.28 9.61
CA ALA A 119 -6.94 8.80 10.09
C ALA A 119 -5.74 8.04 9.49
N GLN A 120 -5.83 6.71 9.39
CA GLN A 120 -4.78 5.91 8.74
C GLN A 120 -4.81 6.05 7.22
N LEU A 121 -5.98 6.15 6.59
CA LEU A 121 -6.11 6.37 5.15
C LEU A 121 -5.38 7.65 4.71
N ILE A 122 -5.60 8.78 5.38
CA ILE A 122 -4.92 10.05 5.08
C ILE A 122 -3.39 9.91 5.23
N LYS A 123 -2.94 9.11 6.20
CA LYS A 123 -1.51 8.88 6.46
C LYS A 123 -0.88 7.91 5.45
N MET A 124 -1.52 6.80 5.15
CA MET A 124 -1.00 5.79 4.24
C MET A 124 -1.10 6.24 2.77
N PHE A 125 -2.07 7.11 2.47
CA PHE A 125 -2.30 7.67 1.14
C PHE A 125 -2.34 9.22 1.18
N PRO A 126 -1.19 9.86 1.42
CA PRO A 126 -1.07 11.32 1.34
C PRO A 126 -1.38 11.86 -0.06
N SER A 127 -1.59 13.17 -0.11
CA SER A 127 -1.90 13.90 -1.34
C SER A 127 -1.34 15.32 -1.33
N ALA A 128 -0.14 15.51 -0.80
CA ALA A 128 0.42 16.83 -0.51
C ALA A 128 0.33 17.81 -1.69
N ASP A 129 0.57 17.32 -2.90
CA ASP A 129 0.57 18.11 -4.14
C ASP A 129 -0.74 18.02 -4.95
N GLY A 130 -1.79 17.36 -4.42
CA GLY A 130 -3.04 17.12 -5.13
C GLY A 130 -3.22 15.69 -5.63
N ASP A 131 -2.12 15.00 -5.90
CA ASP A 131 -2.12 13.63 -6.42
C ASP A 131 -2.05 12.58 -5.31
N LEU A 132 -2.76 11.47 -5.50
CA LEU A 132 -2.72 10.34 -4.59
C LEU A 132 -1.36 9.64 -4.67
N SER A 133 -0.65 9.54 -3.54
CA SER A 133 0.59 8.77 -3.43
C SER A 133 0.66 8.04 -2.09
N ILE A 134 1.58 7.09 -1.97
CA ILE A 134 2.04 6.58 -0.67
C ILE A 134 3.25 7.36 -0.15
N GLU A 135 3.87 8.19 -0.98
CA GLU A 135 5.00 9.03 -0.62
C GLU A 135 4.53 10.25 0.17
N ALA A 136 5.19 10.52 1.28
CA ALA A 136 4.91 11.69 2.09
C ALA A 136 6.18 12.52 2.29
N GLY A 137 6.05 13.85 2.27
CA GLY A 137 7.13 14.77 2.63
C GLY A 137 7.51 14.74 4.12
N ARG A 138 6.70 14.07 4.96
CA ARG A 138 6.93 13.97 6.41
C ARG A 138 7.83 12.78 6.75
N SER A 139 8.86 13.03 7.56
CA SER A 139 9.94 12.09 7.88
C SER A 139 9.52 10.85 8.66
N ASN A 140 8.39 10.90 9.36
CA ASN A 140 7.86 9.81 10.19
C ASN A 140 6.80 8.92 9.49
N ALA A 141 6.59 9.10 8.18
CA ALA A 141 5.61 8.35 7.40
C ALA A 141 5.99 6.86 7.25
N LEU A 142 4.98 5.99 7.13
CA LEU A 142 5.17 4.54 7.00
C LEU A 142 6.11 4.18 5.84
N THR A 143 5.95 4.81 4.68
CA THR A 143 6.78 4.53 3.49
C THR A 143 8.25 4.83 3.73
N ASN A 144 8.54 5.97 4.39
CA ASN A 144 9.93 6.35 4.74
C ASN A 144 10.53 5.37 5.75
N PHE A 145 9.74 4.92 6.74
CA PHE A 145 10.18 3.91 7.68
C PHE A 145 10.49 2.57 6.99
N LEU A 146 9.57 2.06 6.16
CA LEU A 146 9.74 0.78 5.46
C LEU A 146 10.92 0.79 4.48
N ARG A 147 11.23 1.94 3.87
CA ARG A 147 12.37 2.09 2.95
C ARG A 147 13.69 2.47 3.62
N ALA A 148 13.70 2.71 4.94
CA ALA A 148 14.93 3.04 5.65
C ALA A 148 15.95 1.90 5.51
N ASP A 149 17.24 2.23 5.38
CA ASP A 149 18.29 1.24 5.09
C ASP A 149 18.35 0.11 6.12
N HIS A 150 18.06 0.40 7.38
CA HIS A 150 18.04 -0.57 8.47
C HIS A 150 16.72 -1.33 8.62
N VAL A 151 15.71 -1.05 7.79
CA VAL A 151 14.36 -1.65 7.85
C VAL A 151 14.01 -2.37 6.54
N LYS A 152 14.52 -1.92 5.40
CA LYS A 152 14.09 -2.38 4.06
C LYS A 152 14.11 -3.90 3.87
N LYS A 153 15.05 -4.62 4.49
CA LYS A 153 15.12 -6.09 4.42
C LYS A 153 13.98 -6.77 5.17
N ASP A 154 13.49 -6.13 6.24
CA ASP A 154 12.43 -6.60 7.12
C ASP A 154 11.04 -6.09 6.70
N ALA A 155 10.99 -5.13 5.77
CA ALA A 155 9.76 -4.51 5.28
C ALA A 155 8.73 -5.55 4.81
N LYS A 156 9.20 -6.63 4.15
CA LYS A 156 8.36 -7.75 3.71
C LYS A 156 7.60 -8.42 4.86
N TYR A 157 8.26 -8.67 5.99
CA TYR A 157 7.61 -9.26 7.18
C TYR A 157 6.67 -8.26 7.87
N ILE A 158 7.00 -6.97 7.87
CA ILE A 158 6.12 -5.93 8.43
C ILE A 158 4.83 -5.84 7.61
N LEU A 159 4.92 -5.73 6.28
CA LEU A 159 3.77 -5.71 5.39
C LEU A 159 2.94 -6.99 5.50
N ALA A 160 3.60 -8.16 5.55
CA ALA A 160 2.93 -9.44 5.71
C ALA A 160 2.17 -9.50 7.04
N ALA A 161 2.76 -9.05 8.15
CA ALA A 161 2.08 -8.99 9.44
C ALA A 161 0.84 -8.08 9.42
N LEU A 162 0.92 -6.91 8.77
CA LEU A 162 -0.23 -6.00 8.63
C LEU A 162 -1.35 -6.63 7.79
N LEU A 163 -1.01 -7.29 6.68
CA LEU A 163 -1.97 -8.05 5.87
C LEU A 163 -2.65 -9.13 6.72
N LEU A 164 -1.87 -9.99 7.38
CA LEU A 164 -2.40 -11.11 8.16
C LEU A 164 -3.27 -10.63 9.35
N LEU A 165 -2.90 -9.53 10.00
CA LEU A 165 -3.75 -8.89 11.01
C LEU A 165 -5.09 -8.43 10.44
N SER A 166 -5.10 -7.88 9.22
CA SER A 166 -6.34 -7.46 8.55
C SER A 166 -7.25 -8.64 8.19
N GLU A 167 -6.68 -9.83 7.95
CA GLU A 167 -7.40 -11.09 7.74
C GLU A 167 -7.78 -11.80 9.06
N GLY A 168 -7.47 -11.19 10.22
CA GLY A 168 -7.86 -11.69 11.53
C GLY A 168 -6.92 -12.76 12.12
N VAL A 169 -5.67 -12.81 11.67
CA VAL A 169 -4.60 -13.65 12.22
C VAL A 169 -3.91 -12.95 13.40
N ASP A 170 -3.60 -13.70 14.45
CA ASP A 170 -3.00 -13.16 15.68
C ASP A 170 -1.47 -13.13 15.64
N ILE A 171 -0.92 -12.21 14.86
CA ILE A 171 0.54 -12.00 14.76
C ILE A 171 1.04 -11.23 15.99
N LYS A 172 2.12 -11.73 16.61
CA LYS A 172 2.78 -11.08 17.76
C LYS A 172 3.68 -9.92 17.33
N ILE A 173 3.08 -8.90 16.72
CA ILE A 173 3.72 -7.62 16.39
C ILE A 173 3.48 -6.61 17.50
N ALA A 174 4.52 -5.89 17.92
CA ALA A 174 4.41 -4.83 18.92
C ALA A 174 5.55 -3.81 18.80
N VAL A 175 5.30 -2.59 19.30
CA VAL A 175 6.37 -1.63 19.59
C VAL A 175 6.84 -1.85 21.02
N ASP A 176 8.10 -2.28 21.18
CA ASP A 176 8.77 -2.43 22.47
C ASP A 176 9.40 -1.11 22.91
N TYR A 177 8.96 -0.59 24.06
CA TYR A 177 9.40 0.68 24.66
C TYR A 177 10.53 0.52 25.68
N LYS A 178 11.12 -0.67 25.81
CA LYS A 178 12.14 -0.97 26.85
C LYS A 178 13.52 -0.32 26.61
N GLY A 179 13.76 0.32 25.45
CA GLY A 179 15.05 0.90 25.08
C GLY A 179 14.97 2.39 24.71
N LYS A 180 16.13 3.05 24.58
CA LYS A 180 16.23 4.49 24.24
C LYS A 180 15.61 4.86 22.89
N LYS A 181 15.50 3.93 21.94
CA LYS A 181 15.04 4.20 20.57
C LYS A 181 13.79 3.44 20.13
N ASN A 182 13.09 2.71 21.01
CA ASN A 182 11.90 1.90 20.71
C ASN A 182 12.07 0.93 19.51
N ASN A 183 11.66 -0.33 19.64
CA ASN A 183 11.83 -1.28 18.53
C ASN A 183 10.48 -1.81 18.05
N LEU A 184 10.29 -1.95 16.75
CA LEU A 184 9.21 -2.75 16.20
C LEU A 184 9.69 -4.21 16.18
N VAL A 185 8.94 -5.07 16.84
CA VAL A 185 9.31 -6.48 17.00
C VAL A 185 8.17 -7.37 16.52
N ILE A 186 8.50 -8.38 15.71
CA ILE A 186 7.59 -9.47 15.33
C ILE A 186 8.18 -10.77 15.88
N LYS A 187 7.53 -11.33 16.91
CA LYS A 187 8.02 -12.54 17.58
C LYS A 187 7.36 -13.77 17.01
N SER A 188 8.12 -14.85 16.92
CA SER A 188 7.56 -16.16 16.64
C SER A 188 6.60 -16.59 17.75
N LYS A 189 5.52 -17.24 17.34
CA LYS A 189 4.57 -17.86 18.25
C LYS A 189 5.09 -19.20 18.75
N THR A 190 5.78 -19.96 17.90
CA THR A 190 6.24 -21.33 18.16
C THR A 190 7.62 -21.39 18.81
N CYS A 191 8.53 -20.47 18.45
CA CYS A 191 9.91 -20.43 18.92
C CYS A 191 10.16 -19.15 19.72
N LYS A 192 10.29 -19.25 21.05
CA LYS A 192 10.47 -18.08 21.94
C LYS A 192 11.69 -17.21 21.61
N GLU A 193 12.74 -17.82 21.08
CA GLU A 193 14.01 -17.14 20.74
C GLU A 193 14.02 -16.57 19.31
N LYS A 194 13.04 -16.94 18.47
CA LYS A 194 12.97 -16.46 17.09
C LYS A 194 12.20 -15.15 17.02
N GLU A 195 12.87 -14.12 16.51
CA GLU A 195 12.26 -12.86 16.10
C GLU A 195 12.35 -12.76 14.58
N PHE A 196 11.22 -12.54 13.91
CA PHE A 196 11.17 -12.31 12.47
C PHE A 196 11.63 -10.90 12.12
N VAL A 197 11.34 -9.94 13.01
CA VAL A 197 11.71 -8.53 12.86
C VAL A 197 12.09 -7.99 14.23
N ASN A 198 13.18 -7.25 14.30
CA ASN A 198 13.54 -6.42 15.44
C ASN A 198 14.30 -5.19 14.93
N VAL A 199 13.57 -4.13 14.62
CA VAL A 199 14.10 -2.94 13.97
C VAL A 199 13.84 -1.69 14.80
N VAL A 200 14.79 -0.75 14.74
CA VAL A 200 14.72 0.52 15.49
C VAL A 200 13.69 1.46 14.84
N MET A 201 12.79 2.01 15.65
CA MET A 201 11.70 2.91 15.23
C MET A 201 12.12 4.38 15.09
N HIS A 202 13.41 4.64 14.83
CA HIS A 202 13.93 5.98 14.58
C HIS A 202 14.71 6.01 13.27
N THR A 203 14.53 7.06 12.50
CA THR A 203 15.27 7.34 11.26
C THR A 203 15.85 8.75 11.32
N ALA A 204 16.89 9.00 10.54
CA ALA A 204 17.33 10.36 10.29
C ALA A 204 16.36 11.07 9.31
N GLY A 205 16.18 12.36 9.47
CA GLY A 205 15.40 13.17 8.55
C GLY A 205 15.19 14.60 9.02
N ILE A 206 14.27 15.30 8.35
CA ILE A 206 13.87 16.65 8.75
C ILE A 206 12.77 16.52 9.81
N ASP A 207 12.99 17.10 10.98
CA ASP A 207 12.00 17.14 12.05
C ASP A 207 10.83 18.04 11.61
N PRO A 208 9.59 17.53 11.63
CA PRO A 208 8.43 18.28 11.14
C PRO A 208 8.04 19.48 12.01
N VAL A 209 8.55 19.57 13.24
CA VAL A 209 8.27 20.65 14.20
C VAL A 209 9.34 21.73 14.12
N THR A 210 10.61 21.36 14.19
CA THR A 210 11.72 22.34 14.16
C THR A 210 12.15 22.72 12.74
N ASN A 211 11.79 21.89 11.74
CA ASN A 211 12.26 22.00 10.36
C ASN A 211 13.80 21.93 10.23
N GLU A 212 14.44 21.29 11.21
CA GLU A 212 15.89 21.04 11.25
C GLU A 212 16.18 19.55 11.03
N HIS A 213 17.42 19.25 10.65
CA HIS A 213 17.88 17.87 10.54
C HIS A 213 18.00 17.23 11.93
N SER A 214 17.52 15.99 12.05
CA SER A 214 17.63 15.18 13.24
C SER A 214 18.00 13.76 12.85
N ASP A 215 19.02 13.21 13.52
CA ASP A 215 19.47 11.83 13.35
C ASP A 215 18.53 10.80 14.02
N SER A 216 17.48 11.26 14.69
CA SER A 216 16.66 10.40 15.56
C SER A 216 15.21 10.88 15.62
N ILE A 217 14.48 10.70 14.52
CA ILE A 217 13.04 10.99 14.43
C ILE A 217 12.24 9.72 14.70
N TYR A 218 11.40 9.75 15.73
CA TYR A 218 10.50 8.65 16.05
C TYR A 218 9.44 8.46 14.97
N GLN A 219 9.31 7.22 14.49
CA GLN A 219 8.39 6.83 13.42
C GLN A 219 6.95 6.62 13.94
N SER A 220 6.37 7.70 14.46
CA SER A 220 5.09 7.69 15.17
C SER A 220 3.90 7.30 14.29
N GLU A 221 3.93 7.59 12.99
CA GLU A 221 2.86 7.15 12.09
C GLU A 221 2.93 5.66 11.79
N ALA A 222 4.12 5.12 11.57
CA ALA A 222 4.32 3.67 11.43
C ALA A 222 3.82 2.93 12.68
N ALA A 223 4.15 3.43 13.88
CA ALA A 223 3.62 2.90 15.15
C ALA A 223 2.08 2.98 15.22
N GLY A 224 1.50 4.09 14.74
CA GLY A 224 0.06 4.30 14.65
C GLY A 224 -0.64 3.30 13.73
N VAL A 225 -0.05 3.03 12.56
CA VAL A 225 -0.56 2.03 11.60
C VAL A 225 -0.52 0.63 12.21
N VAL A 226 0.59 0.22 12.82
CA VAL A 226 0.70 -1.08 13.51
C VAL A 226 -0.39 -1.22 14.58
N LYS A 227 -0.55 -0.19 15.43
CA LYS A 227 -1.58 -0.19 16.47
C LYS A 227 -3.00 -0.30 15.90
N PHE A 228 -3.28 0.35 14.77
CA PHE A 228 -4.56 0.26 14.09
C PHE A 228 -4.85 -1.16 13.60
N TYR A 229 -3.89 -1.82 12.91
CA TYR A 229 -4.09 -3.18 12.42
C TYR A 229 -4.20 -4.22 13.55
N MET A 230 -3.49 -4.03 14.66
CA MET A 230 -3.69 -4.86 15.87
C MET A 230 -5.13 -4.84 16.37
N GLN A 231 -5.82 -3.71 16.24
CA GLN A 231 -7.22 -3.56 16.67
C GLN A 231 -8.22 -4.08 15.63
N CYS A 232 -7.83 -4.14 14.36
CA CYS A 232 -8.68 -4.65 13.28
C CYS A 232 -8.93 -6.16 13.36
N LYS A 233 -7.94 -6.93 13.87
CA LYS A 233 -7.98 -8.40 13.95
C LYS A 233 -9.30 -8.96 14.50
N ASP A 234 -9.84 -8.32 15.54
CA ASP A 234 -11.02 -8.80 16.26
C ASP A 234 -12.32 -8.08 15.86
N ASN A 235 -12.25 -7.05 15.02
CA ASN A 235 -13.38 -6.22 14.64
C ASN A 235 -14.42 -6.99 13.79
N SER A 236 -15.65 -7.12 14.30
CA SER A 236 -16.75 -7.81 13.62
C SER A 236 -17.20 -7.13 12.33
N LEU A 237 -17.02 -5.80 12.22
CA LEU A 237 -17.40 -5.03 11.03
C LEU A 237 -16.62 -5.44 9.78
N LEU A 238 -15.40 -5.97 9.96
CA LEU A 238 -14.47 -6.32 8.87
C LEU A 238 -14.57 -7.77 8.44
N LYS A 239 -15.13 -8.63 9.31
CA LYS A 239 -15.24 -10.07 9.09
C LYS A 239 -16.38 -10.38 8.14
N LYS A 240 -16.39 -11.60 7.59
CA LYS A 240 -17.45 -12.09 6.69
C LYS A 240 -18.85 -11.86 7.30
N GLY A 241 -19.72 -11.17 6.55
CA GLY A 241 -21.07 -10.78 6.98
C GLY A 241 -21.14 -9.49 7.80
N GLY A 242 -19.99 -8.88 8.15
CA GLY A 242 -19.91 -7.55 8.73
C GLY A 242 -20.17 -6.45 7.70
N GLU A 243 -20.47 -5.24 8.18
CA GLU A 243 -20.88 -4.13 7.32
C GLU A 243 -19.84 -3.74 6.26
N PHE A 244 -18.55 -3.82 6.61
CA PHE A 244 -17.44 -3.46 5.73
C PHE A 244 -16.70 -4.69 5.22
N ALA A 245 -17.31 -5.88 5.25
CA ALA A 245 -16.68 -7.11 4.77
C ALA A 245 -16.19 -6.98 3.32
N MET A 246 -15.12 -7.72 2.98
CA MET A 246 -14.73 -7.87 1.59
C MET A 246 -15.85 -8.53 0.78
N PRO A 247 -16.13 -8.08 -0.45
CA PRO A 247 -17.31 -8.49 -1.19
C PRO A 247 -17.14 -9.91 -1.74
N ALA A 248 -18.19 -10.73 -1.60
CA ALA A 248 -18.30 -12.06 -2.21
C ALA A 248 -19.29 -12.08 -3.40
N THR A 249 -20.11 -11.03 -3.52
CA THR A 249 -21.13 -10.87 -4.56
C THR A 249 -20.96 -9.55 -5.32
N ARG A 250 -21.62 -9.43 -6.48
CA ARG A 250 -21.61 -8.21 -7.27
C ARG A 250 -22.33 -7.06 -6.55
N GLU A 251 -23.39 -7.37 -5.82
CA GLU A 251 -24.21 -6.44 -5.05
C GLU A 251 -23.39 -5.83 -3.91
N GLU A 252 -22.67 -6.67 -3.15
CA GLU A 252 -21.74 -6.21 -2.11
C GLU A 252 -20.62 -5.35 -2.70
N PHE A 253 -20.05 -5.74 -3.84
CA PHE A 253 -19.03 -4.95 -4.53
C PHE A 253 -19.57 -3.57 -4.93
N LYS A 254 -20.76 -3.52 -5.55
CA LYS A 254 -21.42 -2.28 -5.97
C LYS A 254 -21.77 -1.35 -4.81
N SER A 255 -21.97 -1.89 -3.60
CA SER A 255 -22.24 -1.08 -2.41
C SER A 255 -21.07 -0.16 -2.04
N GLY A 256 -19.84 -0.51 -2.43
CA GLY A 256 -18.62 0.24 -2.08
C GLY A 256 -18.23 0.19 -0.60
N LYS A 257 -19.02 -0.48 0.27
CA LYS A 257 -18.75 -0.52 1.72
C LYS A 257 -17.41 -1.16 2.07
N PHE A 258 -16.94 -2.10 1.26
CA PHE A 258 -15.63 -2.74 1.42
C PHE A 258 -14.45 -1.76 1.31
N LEU A 259 -14.65 -0.55 0.75
CA LEU A 259 -13.63 0.49 0.73
C LEU A 259 -13.32 1.04 2.13
N ASN A 260 -14.12 0.68 3.15
CA ASN A 260 -13.84 0.91 4.56
C ASN A 260 -13.17 -0.31 5.23
N ASN A 261 -12.83 -1.37 4.50
CA ASN A 261 -12.17 -2.54 5.07
C ASN A 261 -10.65 -2.31 5.24
N ALA A 262 -10.10 -2.65 6.40
CA ALA A 262 -8.66 -2.58 6.65
C ALA A 262 -7.83 -3.46 5.70
N ALA A 263 -8.39 -4.59 5.24
CA ALA A 263 -7.78 -5.48 4.25
C ALA A 263 -7.67 -4.79 2.88
N PHE A 264 -8.71 -4.07 2.44
CA PHE A 264 -8.64 -3.25 1.22
C PHE A 264 -7.54 -2.19 1.31
N LEU A 265 -7.43 -1.51 2.46
CA LEU A 265 -6.43 -0.47 2.69
C LEU A 265 -4.99 -1.02 2.58
N ILE A 266 -4.68 -2.13 3.27
CA ILE A 266 -3.32 -2.70 3.25
C ILE A 266 -3.00 -3.37 1.92
N GLN A 267 -3.95 -4.08 1.30
CA GLN A 267 -3.75 -4.69 -0.03
C GLN A 267 -3.42 -3.62 -1.07
N THR A 268 -4.14 -2.50 -1.05
CA THR A 268 -3.84 -1.37 -1.95
C THR A 268 -2.47 -0.75 -1.64
N TYR A 269 -2.12 -0.61 -0.36
CA TYR A 269 -0.84 -0.02 0.03
C TYR A 269 0.34 -0.91 -0.40
N ILE A 270 0.24 -2.22 -0.21
CA ILE A 270 1.24 -3.20 -0.66
C ILE A 270 1.42 -3.11 -2.18
N TYR A 271 0.32 -3.05 -2.93
CA TYR A 271 0.35 -2.92 -4.39
C TYR A 271 1.01 -1.62 -4.87
N GLU A 272 0.89 -0.52 -4.13
CA GLU A 272 1.57 0.74 -4.46
C GLU A 272 3.02 0.78 -3.94
N PHE A 273 3.36 -0.02 -2.93
CA PHE A 273 4.68 -0.03 -2.29
C PHE A 273 5.67 -0.95 -2.98
N ILE A 274 5.24 -2.15 -3.38
CA ILE A 274 6.07 -3.16 -4.05
C ILE A 274 5.93 -2.98 -5.55
N ASP A 275 7.05 -2.71 -6.22
CA ASP A 275 7.13 -2.39 -7.64
C ASP A 275 7.77 -3.51 -8.48
N THR A 276 8.37 -4.54 -7.88
CA THR A 276 8.98 -5.67 -8.59
C THR A 276 8.31 -7.01 -8.28
N ALA A 277 8.33 -7.92 -9.25
CA ALA A 277 7.87 -9.30 -9.07
C ALA A 277 8.67 -10.03 -7.99
N GLU A 278 9.99 -9.81 -7.93
CA GLU A 278 10.91 -10.43 -6.97
C GLU A 278 10.57 -10.00 -5.54
N ASP A 279 10.42 -8.70 -5.28
CA ASP A 279 10.09 -8.19 -3.95
C ASP A 279 8.68 -8.66 -3.52
N TYR A 280 7.76 -8.84 -4.47
CA TYR A 280 6.44 -9.39 -4.16
C TYR A 280 6.50 -10.88 -3.81
N LYS A 281 7.32 -11.68 -4.50
CA LYS A 281 7.57 -13.09 -4.13
C LYS A 281 8.16 -13.17 -2.72
N ASP A 282 9.12 -12.32 -2.42
CA ASP A 282 9.73 -12.19 -1.08
C ASP A 282 8.69 -11.85 0.00
N PHE A 283 7.76 -10.94 -0.30
CA PHE A 283 6.62 -10.61 0.56
C PHE A 283 5.67 -11.81 0.77
N VAL A 284 5.36 -12.56 -0.29
CA VAL A 284 4.50 -13.75 -0.22
C VAL A 284 5.15 -14.85 0.61
N GLU A 285 6.46 -15.08 0.48
CA GLU A 285 7.22 -15.99 1.33
C GLU A 285 7.18 -15.56 2.80
N ALA A 286 7.37 -14.28 3.08
CA ALA A 286 7.26 -13.74 4.44
C ALA A 286 5.85 -13.98 5.03
N ALA A 287 4.79 -13.80 4.24
CA ALA A 287 3.42 -14.10 4.66
C ALA A 287 3.21 -15.61 4.92
N HIS A 288 3.78 -16.48 4.08
CA HIS A 288 3.74 -17.91 4.27
C HIS A 288 4.46 -18.35 5.55
N GLU A 289 5.69 -17.89 5.79
CA GLU A 289 6.46 -18.18 7.01
C GLU A 289 5.72 -17.75 8.27
N LEU A 290 5.17 -16.53 8.28
CA LEU A 290 4.39 -16.02 9.42
C LEU A 290 3.14 -16.87 9.63
N MET A 291 2.46 -17.32 8.58
CA MET A 291 1.28 -18.17 8.68
C MET A 291 1.61 -19.57 9.20
N VAL A 292 2.69 -20.20 8.73
CA VAL A 292 3.14 -21.52 9.22
C VAL A 292 3.47 -21.45 10.71
N ASP A 293 4.15 -20.39 11.15
CA ASP A 293 4.40 -20.13 12.57
C ASP A 293 3.12 -20.00 13.41
N GLN A 294 1.98 -19.60 12.79
CA GLN A 294 0.70 -19.60 13.49
C GLN A 294 0.03 -20.97 13.58
N ILE A 295 0.27 -21.87 12.62
CA ILE A 295 -0.44 -23.15 12.48
C ILE A 295 0.27 -24.28 13.24
N ALA A 296 1.59 -24.22 13.43
CA ALA A 296 2.40 -25.33 13.97
C ALA A 296 2.15 -25.70 15.46
N GLU A 297 1.10 -25.19 16.11
CA GLU A 297 0.62 -25.76 17.37
C GLU A 297 -0.22 -27.02 17.11
N LYS A 298 0.37 -28.19 17.39
CA LYS A 298 -0.25 -29.51 17.67
C LYS A 298 -1.75 -29.59 17.34
N GLU A 299 -2.09 -29.78 16.07
CA GLU A 299 -3.35 -30.46 15.76
C GLU A 299 -3.20 -31.89 16.28
N ASN A 300 -3.84 -32.21 17.41
CA ASN A 300 -3.99 -33.60 17.84
C ASN A 300 -4.62 -34.36 16.65
N PRO A 301 -3.95 -35.39 16.11
CA PRO A 301 -4.41 -36.10 14.92
C PRO A 301 -5.78 -36.80 15.10
N GLU A 302 -6.30 -36.86 16.33
CA GLU A 302 -7.62 -37.41 16.66
C GLU A 302 -8.80 -36.45 16.42
N GLN A 303 -8.56 -35.16 16.12
CA GLN A 303 -9.64 -34.20 15.78
C GLN A 303 -9.79 -33.99 14.25
N THR A 304 -9.94 -35.08 13.50
CA THR A 304 -10.47 -35.00 12.13
C THR A 304 -11.93 -34.55 12.13
N LYS A 305 -12.19 -33.34 11.59
CA LYS A 305 -13.22 -33.07 10.53
C LYS A 305 -13.48 -31.58 10.21
N LYS A 306 -12.91 -30.60 10.91
CA LYS A 306 -13.04 -29.17 10.53
C LYS A 306 -11.72 -28.43 10.70
N LYS A 307 -11.16 -27.91 9.60
CA LYS A 307 -10.04 -26.95 9.64
C LYS A 307 -10.41 -25.81 10.60
N GLY A 308 -9.52 -25.55 11.57
CA GLY A 308 -9.63 -24.42 12.48
C GLY A 308 -9.57 -23.07 11.73
N LYS A 309 -9.86 -21.96 12.42
CA LYS A 309 -9.86 -20.60 11.82
C LYS A 309 -8.58 -20.31 11.02
N LYS A 310 -7.41 -20.65 11.58
CA LYS A 310 -6.10 -20.42 10.96
C LYS A 310 -5.90 -21.23 9.67
N GLY A 311 -6.31 -22.51 9.67
CA GLY A 311 -6.25 -23.35 8.48
C GLY A 311 -7.16 -22.85 7.36
N ARG A 312 -8.32 -22.26 7.68
CA ARG A 312 -9.18 -21.62 6.67
C ARG A 312 -8.54 -20.37 6.09
N ILE A 313 -7.94 -19.51 6.92
CA ILE A 313 -7.21 -18.33 6.45
C ILE A 313 -6.01 -18.74 5.59
N PHE A 314 -5.31 -19.83 5.95
CA PHE A 314 -4.24 -20.38 5.12
C PHE A 314 -4.77 -20.79 3.73
N ASP A 315 -5.89 -21.51 3.66
CA ASP A 315 -6.51 -21.88 2.39
C ASP A 315 -7.05 -20.67 1.59
N GLU A 316 -7.41 -19.58 2.27
CA GLU A 316 -7.80 -18.32 1.64
C GLU A 316 -6.58 -17.60 1.04
N LEU A 317 -5.39 -17.76 1.62
CA LEU A 317 -4.14 -17.18 1.14
C LEU A 317 -3.47 -18.03 0.06
N PHE A 318 -3.46 -19.36 0.25
CA PHE A 318 -2.68 -20.32 -0.52
C PHE A 318 -3.53 -21.51 -0.95
N ILE A 319 -3.21 -22.06 -2.11
CA ILE A 319 -3.77 -23.33 -2.60
C ILE A 319 -2.65 -24.32 -2.90
N ALA A 320 -2.95 -25.61 -2.85
CA ALA A 320 -2.01 -26.64 -3.24
C ALA A 320 -1.59 -26.47 -4.72
N LYS A 321 -0.32 -26.74 -5.05
CA LYS A 321 0.22 -26.58 -6.40
C LYS A 321 -0.55 -27.38 -7.46
N GLU A 322 -1.15 -28.50 -7.09
CA GLU A 322 -1.95 -29.34 -7.98
C GLU A 322 -3.22 -28.61 -8.46
N ALA A 323 -3.73 -27.66 -7.67
CA ALA A 323 -4.89 -26.83 -8.01
C ALA A 323 -4.52 -25.61 -8.89
N LEU A 324 -3.24 -25.39 -9.19
CA LEU A 324 -2.78 -24.25 -9.98
C LEU A 324 -3.42 -24.22 -11.38
N GLY A 325 -3.52 -25.38 -12.05
CA GLY A 325 -4.00 -25.45 -13.44
C GLY A 325 -5.43 -24.92 -13.64
N GLU A 326 -6.35 -25.24 -12.72
CA GLU A 326 -7.73 -24.73 -12.77
C GLU A 326 -7.80 -23.22 -12.47
N ASN A 327 -6.97 -22.77 -11.52
CA ASN A 327 -6.96 -21.41 -11.00
C ASN A 327 -6.25 -20.43 -11.96
N LYS A 328 -5.24 -20.90 -12.69
CA LYS A 328 -4.49 -20.15 -13.70
C LYS A 328 -5.40 -19.59 -14.80
N LYS A 329 -6.44 -20.33 -15.19
CA LYS A 329 -7.41 -19.90 -16.23
C LYS A 329 -8.07 -18.55 -15.94
N TYR A 330 -8.34 -18.24 -14.66
CA TYR A 330 -8.95 -16.97 -14.27
C TYR A 330 -8.02 -15.78 -14.52
N ILE A 331 -6.75 -15.94 -14.13
CA ILE A 331 -5.71 -14.91 -14.34
C ILE A 331 -5.47 -14.72 -15.83
N GLU A 332 -5.30 -15.82 -16.58
CA GLU A 332 -5.08 -15.77 -18.02
C GLU A 332 -6.23 -15.11 -18.78
N SER A 333 -7.48 -15.41 -18.41
CA SER A 333 -8.66 -14.79 -19.02
C SER A 333 -8.70 -13.28 -18.76
N PHE A 334 -8.36 -12.86 -17.54
CA PHE A 334 -8.28 -11.43 -17.21
C PHE A 334 -7.14 -10.73 -17.96
N CYS A 335 -5.94 -11.32 -17.97
CA CYS A 335 -4.81 -10.76 -18.72
C CYS A 335 -5.13 -10.68 -20.21
N GLY A 336 -5.74 -11.71 -20.80
CA GLY A 336 -6.18 -11.71 -22.19
C GLY A 336 -7.21 -10.61 -22.49
N LEU A 337 -8.16 -10.37 -21.58
CA LEU A 337 -9.12 -9.25 -21.70
C LEU A 337 -8.40 -7.89 -21.73
N ILE A 338 -7.43 -7.68 -20.84
CA ILE A 338 -6.69 -6.41 -20.80
C ILE A 338 -5.78 -6.25 -22.03
N GLN A 339 -5.11 -7.32 -22.46
CA GLN A 339 -4.31 -7.33 -23.69
C GLN A 339 -5.18 -7.01 -24.91
N ALA A 340 -6.37 -7.61 -25.02
CA ALA A 340 -7.32 -7.31 -26.10
C ALA A 340 -7.82 -5.86 -26.05
N LYS A 341 -8.04 -5.30 -24.86
CA LYS A 341 -8.42 -3.89 -24.67
C LYS A 341 -7.30 -2.93 -25.07
N ASN A 342 -6.05 -3.28 -24.77
CA ASN A 342 -4.88 -2.41 -24.96
C ASN A 342 -4.14 -2.64 -26.28
N GLY A 343 -4.47 -3.70 -27.05
CA GLY A 343 -3.75 -4.13 -28.25
C GLY A 343 -3.78 -3.15 -29.44
N SER A 344 -4.40 -1.98 -29.29
CA SER A 344 -4.54 -0.95 -30.32
C SER A 344 -3.95 0.41 -29.94
N THR A 345 -3.33 0.55 -28.77
CA THR A 345 -2.88 1.85 -28.25
C THR A 345 -1.38 2.06 -28.45
N ASN A 346 -1.00 2.77 -29.53
CA ASN A 346 0.39 3.14 -29.83
C ASN A 346 0.84 4.48 -29.22
N PHE A 347 -0.02 5.13 -28.42
CA PHE A 347 0.28 6.42 -27.81
C PHE A 347 0.67 6.27 -26.32
N PRO A 348 1.75 6.91 -25.87
CA PRO A 348 2.03 7.03 -24.44
C PRO A 348 0.99 7.92 -23.74
N PHE A 349 0.72 7.65 -22.45
CA PHE A 349 -0.12 8.48 -21.58
C PHE A 349 -1.60 8.63 -21.99
N LEU A 350 -2.18 7.63 -22.68
CA LEU A 350 -3.60 7.62 -23.06
C LEU A 350 -4.55 7.51 -21.86
N ASP A 351 -4.07 6.92 -20.77
CA ASP A 351 -4.84 6.77 -19.54
C ASP A 351 -4.07 7.36 -18.36
N PHE A 352 -4.79 7.93 -17.39
CA PHE A 352 -4.18 8.52 -16.18
C PHE A 352 -3.34 7.50 -15.41
N SER A 353 -3.64 6.20 -15.53
CA SER A 353 -2.85 5.12 -14.93
C SER A 353 -1.46 4.95 -15.54
N GLN A 354 -1.22 5.47 -16.75
CA GLN A 354 0.06 5.45 -17.44
C GLN A 354 0.92 6.68 -17.12
N LEU A 355 0.36 7.70 -16.47
CA LEU A 355 1.11 8.87 -16.07
C LEU A 355 2.11 8.49 -14.96
N PRO A 356 3.33 9.05 -15.00
CA PRO A 356 4.25 8.95 -13.88
C PRO A 356 3.58 9.38 -12.59
N LYS A 357 3.64 8.53 -11.57
CA LYS A 357 3.16 8.92 -10.25
C LYS A 357 4.16 9.80 -9.53
N TYR A 358 3.66 10.61 -8.61
CA TYR A 358 4.49 11.32 -7.67
C TYR A 358 5.40 10.34 -6.92
N THR A 359 6.71 10.55 -7.06
CA THR A 359 7.76 9.85 -6.34
C THR A 359 8.89 10.80 -5.95
N ARG A 360 9.76 10.35 -5.05
CA ARG A 360 10.93 11.11 -4.59
C ARG A 360 12.19 10.59 -5.26
N VAL A 361 12.91 11.46 -5.96
CA VAL A 361 14.12 11.15 -6.73
C VAL A 361 15.35 11.54 -5.93
N PRO A 362 16.39 10.68 -5.85
CA PRO A 362 17.64 11.04 -5.22
C PRO A 362 18.33 12.18 -5.97
N ARG A 363 18.79 13.19 -5.23
CA ARG A 363 19.55 14.30 -5.79
C ARG A 363 20.94 13.83 -6.24
N CYS A 364 21.43 14.34 -7.37
CA CYS A 364 22.84 14.15 -7.73
C CYS A 364 23.74 15.00 -6.82
N LYS A 365 24.79 14.39 -6.27
CA LYS A 365 25.75 15.09 -5.39
C LYS A 365 26.45 16.20 -6.16
N LEU A 366 26.74 17.32 -5.48
CA LEU A 366 27.40 18.48 -6.10
C LEU A 366 28.77 18.14 -6.69
N ASP A 367 29.48 17.19 -6.09
CA ASP A 367 30.77 16.67 -6.53
C ASP A 367 30.68 15.65 -7.69
N LYS A 368 29.46 15.32 -8.13
CA LYS A 368 29.15 14.32 -9.16
C LYS A 368 29.66 12.91 -8.83
N SER A 369 29.94 12.61 -7.56
CA SER A 369 30.40 11.29 -7.14
C SER A 369 29.28 10.23 -7.18
N GLY A 370 28.05 10.64 -7.48
CA GLY A 370 26.87 9.78 -7.56
C GLY A 370 25.60 10.48 -7.06
N PHE A 371 24.73 9.70 -6.43
CA PHE A 371 23.44 10.13 -5.91
C PHE A 371 23.45 10.21 -4.38
N GLU A 372 22.65 11.13 -3.83
CA GLU A 372 22.37 11.18 -2.40
C GLU A 372 21.68 9.90 -1.96
N LYS A 373 22.15 9.33 -0.85
CA LYS A 373 21.54 8.15 -0.24
C LYS A 373 20.51 8.53 0.83
N GLU A 374 20.64 9.75 1.36
CA GLU A 374 19.75 10.24 2.40
C GLU A 374 18.40 10.65 1.80
N GLN A 375 17.35 9.90 2.11
CA GLN A 375 16.00 10.13 1.59
C GLN A 375 15.46 11.52 1.95
N ALA A 376 15.95 12.17 3.02
CA ALA A 376 15.56 13.53 3.36
C ALA A 376 15.92 14.53 2.26
N LEU A 377 17.02 14.30 1.53
CA LEU A 377 17.52 15.17 0.47
C LEU A 377 16.90 14.90 -0.91
N TYR A 378 15.98 13.93 -1.00
CA TYR A 378 15.31 13.59 -2.25
C TYR A 378 14.26 14.66 -2.60
N TYR A 379 14.13 14.95 -3.89
CA TYR A 379 13.21 15.96 -4.41
C TYR A 379 12.05 15.29 -5.17
N SER A 380 10.99 16.04 -5.45
CA SER A 380 9.82 15.55 -6.18
C SER A 380 10.13 15.34 -7.67
N ASN A 381 9.64 14.24 -8.26
CA ASN A 381 9.78 13.94 -9.70
C ASN A 381 8.90 14.79 -10.63
N CYS A 382 8.22 15.83 -10.15
CA CYS A 382 7.29 16.63 -10.97
C CYS A 382 7.96 17.23 -12.21
N VAL A 383 9.23 17.64 -12.12
CA VAL A 383 9.97 18.23 -13.25
C VAL A 383 10.28 17.15 -14.29
N GLU A 384 10.76 16.00 -13.86
CA GLU A 384 11.04 14.83 -14.70
C GLU A 384 9.79 14.38 -15.46
N THR A 385 8.67 14.31 -14.75
CA THR A 385 7.37 13.96 -15.31
C THR A 385 6.91 14.96 -16.36
N ALA A 386 7.03 16.27 -16.08
CA ALA A 386 6.69 17.32 -17.04
C ALA A 386 7.56 17.26 -18.30
N LEU A 387 8.87 17.04 -18.14
CA LEU A 387 9.81 16.92 -19.27
C LEU A 387 9.52 15.68 -20.12
N LEU A 388 9.20 14.55 -19.49
CA LEU A 388 8.82 13.34 -20.21
C LEU A 388 7.50 13.51 -20.96
N GLY A 389 6.51 14.15 -20.32
CA GLY A 389 5.23 14.48 -20.96
C GLY A 389 5.44 15.36 -22.20
N LEU A 390 6.19 16.44 -22.07
CA LEU A 390 6.55 17.33 -23.19
C LEU A 390 7.25 16.57 -24.32
N PHE A 391 8.19 15.69 -23.99
CA PHE A 391 8.86 14.89 -25.00
C PHE A 391 7.90 13.96 -25.73
N CYS A 392 7.05 13.22 -25.02
CA CYS A 392 6.07 12.34 -25.64
C CYS A 392 5.09 13.10 -26.54
N CYS A 393 4.69 14.33 -26.16
CA CYS A 393 3.87 15.21 -27.00
C CYS A 393 4.60 15.79 -28.23
N LEU A 394 5.93 15.77 -28.26
CA LEU A 394 6.73 16.24 -29.39
C LEU A 394 7.23 15.11 -30.30
N ALA A 395 7.36 13.90 -29.75
CA ALA A 395 7.85 12.72 -30.44
C ALA A 395 6.73 11.98 -31.21
N TYR A 396 5.48 12.17 -30.80
CA TYR A 396 4.25 11.70 -31.45
C TYR A 396 3.39 12.89 -31.84
#